data_AF-A0A1U9ZRR6-F1
#
_entry.id   AF-A0A1U9ZRR6-F1
#
_cell.length_a   1.000
_cell.length_b   1.000
_cell.length_c   1.000
_cell.angle_alpha   90.00
_cell.angle_beta   90.00
_cell.angle_gamma   90.00
#
_symmetry.space_group_name_H-M   'P 1'
#
loop_
_entity.id
_entity.type
_entity.pdbx_description
1 polymer ?
#
loop_
_entity_poly.entity_id
_entity_poly.type
_entity_poly.pdbx_seq_one_letter_code
_entity_poly.pdbx_strand_id
1 'polypeptide(L)'
;MTRRVLTLLAAALTSLGALTLTSTAAHAAVVEVTFGPVSLGDYCAAKVNSSSTIGFYNGSLGCYRWSTGGTGTTPTGYGSASAACAYLSPAATYISHAQGPSQSLKCTYAA
;
A
#
# COMPACT_ATOMS: atom_id res chain seq x y z
N MET A 1 56.67 48.98 -20.26
CA MET A 1 56.13 47.92 -19.38
C MET A 1 56.12 48.42 -17.94
N THR A 2 55.13 47.97 -17.14
CA THR A 2 54.82 48.27 -15.72
C THR A 2 53.81 49.38 -15.40
N ARG A 3 52.57 48.92 -15.18
CA ARG A 3 51.79 48.95 -13.92
C ARG A 3 51.29 50.29 -13.36
N ARG A 4 49.96 50.42 -13.30
CA ARG A 4 49.11 51.09 -12.26
C ARG A 4 47.66 50.78 -12.65
N VAL A 5 47.00 49.73 -12.15
CA VAL A 5 46.32 49.65 -10.84
C VAL A 5 45.53 50.92 -10.54
N LEU A 6 44.21 50.83 -10.70
CA LEU A 6 43.15 51.11 -9.72
C LEU A 6 41.98 51.87 -10.35
N THR A 7 40.85 51.19 -10.54
CA THR A 7 39.53 51.82 -10.47
C THR A 7 38.55 50.72 -10.07
N LEU A 8 38.36 50.63 -8.75
CA LEU A 8 37.22 49.96 -8.14
C LEU A 8 35.92 50.66 -8.56
N LEU A 9 34.82 49.90 -8.43
CA LEU A 9 33.42 50.32 -8.37
C LEU A 9 32.65 50.47 -9.70
N ALA A 10 32.15 49.33 -10.17
CA ALA A 10 30.77 49.21 -10.62
C ALA A 10 30.27 47.85 -10.11
N ALA A 11 29.60 47.81 -8.96
CA ALA A 11 28.13 47.80 -8.93
C ALA A 11 27.60 46.61 -9.75
N ALA A 12 27.51 45.44 -9.13
CA ALA A 12 26.30 44.97 -8.47
C ALA A 12 25.33 44.30 -9.47
N LEU A 13 24.80 43.16 -9.01
CA LEU A 13 23.62 42.46 -9.55
C LEU A 13 23.80 41.71 -10.87
N THR A 14 24.27 40.47 -10.80
CA THR A 14 23.61 39.35 -11.50
C THR A 14 23.86 38.04 -10.76
N SER A 15 23.61 38.02 -9.45
CA SER A 15 23.23 36.79 -8.75
C SER A 15 21.78 36.46 -9.14
N LEU A 16 21.54 36.16 -10.42
CA LEU A 16 20.36 35.40 -10.81
C LEU A 16 20.61 33.98 -10.34
N GLY A 17 20.28 33.74 -9.08
CA GLY A 17 20.13 32.41 -8.54
C GLY A 17 19.26 31.63 -9.52
N ALA A 18 19.84 30.61 -10.12
CA ALA A 18 19.07 29.52 -10.66
C ALA A 18 18.27 28.98 -9.47
N LEU A 19 17.04 29.44 -9.34
CA LEU A 19 15.98 28.76 -8.63
C LEU A 19 15.85 27.43 -9.37
N THR A 20 16.67 26.48 -8.97
CA THR A 20 16.38 25.08 -9.19
C THR A 20 15.05 24.88 -8.50
N LEU A 21 13.99 24.91 -9.32
CA LEU A 21 12.72 24.30 -9.00
C LEU A 21 13.06 22.84 -8.74
N THR A 22 13.41 22.53 -7.50
CA THR A 22 13.41 21.18 -6.98
C THR A 22 11.96 20.75 -7.03
N SER A 23 11.57 20.23 -8.20
CA SER A 23 10.46 19.31 -8.32
C SER A 23 10.80 18.17 -7.35
N THR A 24 10.31 18.28 -6.12
CA THR A 24 10.22 17.11 -5.26
C THR A 24 9.27 16.21 -6.02
N ALA A 25 9.81 15.19 -6.68
CA ALA A 25 9.00 14.11 -7.22
C ALA A 25 8.02 13.74 -6.10
N ALA A 26 6.72 13.88 -6.37
CA ALA A 26 5.70 13.42 -5.45
C ALA A 26 5.92 11.91 -5.35
N HIS A 27 6.67 11.47 -4.34
CA HIS A 27 6.83 10.07 -4.05
C HIS A 27 5.44 9.57 -3.70
N ALA A 28 4.84 8.78 -4.61
CA ALA A 28 3.61 8.08 -4.35
C ALA A 28 3.76 7.39 -2.99
N ALA A 29 2.96 7.80 -2.02
CA ALA A 29 3.15 7.35 -0.65
C ALA A 29 2.83 5.86 -0.63
N VAL A 30 3.82 5.04 -0.28
CA VAL A 30 3.60 3.60 -0.12
C VAL A 30 2.97 3.39 1.25
N VAL A 31 1.74 2.89 1.26
CA VAL A 31 0.97 2.65 2.48
C VAL A 31 0.80 1.15 2.68
N GLU A 32 1.14 0.66 3.86
CA GLU A 32 0.89 -0.72 4.27
C GLU A 32 -0.35 -0.77 5.18
N VAL A 33 -1.30 -1.62 4.83
CA VAL A 33 -2.53 -1.85 5.60
C VAL A 33 -2.66 -3.32 5.91
N THR A 34 -2.95 -3.66 7.16
CA THR A 34 -3.14 -5.04 7.60
C THR A 34 -4.62 -5.33 7.79
N PHE A 35 -5.15 -6.33 7.09
CA PHE A 35 -6.53 -6.78 7.21
C PHE A 35 -6.59 -8.09 7.99
N GLY A 36 -7.41 -8.09 9.04
CA GLY A 36 -7.63 -9.27 9.86
C GLY A 36 -8.53 -10.31 9.19
N PRO A 37 -8.62 -11.51 9.79
CA PRO A 37 -9.40 -12.63 9.25
C PRO A 37 -10.90 -12.32 9.05
N VAL A 38 -11.46 -11.40 9.84
CA VAL A 38 -12.87 -10.98 9.73
C VAL A 38 -13.11 -10.13 8.47
N SER A 39 -12.30 -9.10 8.22
CA SER A 39 -12.41 -8.27 7.01
C SER A 39 -12.17 -9.10 5.74
N LEU A 40 -11.30 -10.11 5.83
CA LEU A 40 -11.08 -11.08 4.76
C LEU A 40 -12.28 -12.04 4.60
N GLY A 41 -12.99 -12.31 5.69
CA GLY A 41 -14.29 -12.97 5.70
C GLY A 41 -15.33 -12.21 4.88
N ASP A 42 -15.41 -10.88 4.99
CA ASP A 42 -16.30 -10.06 4.16
C ASP A 42 -16.01 -10.18 2.66
N TYR A 43 -14.73 -10.15 2.28
CA TYR A 43 -14.34 -10.42 0.90
C TYR A 43 -14.77 -11.83 0.46
N CYS A 44 -14.51 -12.85 1.28
CA CYS A 44 -14.91 -14.22 0.99
C CYS A 44 -16.43 -14.37 0.88
N ALA A 45 -17.20 -13.69 1.73
CA ALA A 45 -18.66 -13.64 1.67
C ALA A 45 -19.13 -13.03 0.34
N ALA A 46 -18.51 -11.93 -0.08
CA ALA A 46 -18.89 -11.21 -1.28
C ALA A 46 -18.46 -11.89 -2.58
N LYS A 47 -17.33 -12.61 -2.60
CA LYS A 47 -16.68 -13.07 -3.84
C LYS A 47 -16.56 -14.58 -3.99
N VAL A 48 -16.65 -15.35 -2.91
CA VAL A 48 -16.43 -16.81 -2.94
C VAL A 48 -17.69 -17.56 -2.53
N ASN A 49 -18.19 -17.32 -1.32
CA ASN A 49 -19.41 -17.94 -0.82
C ASN A 49 -20.01 -17.08 0.28
N SER A 50 -21.28 -16.69 0.14
CA SER A 50 -21.97 -15.75 1.03
C SER A 50 -22.08 -16.19 2.49
N SER A 51 -21.85 -17.46 2.81
CA SER A 51 -21.80 -17.96 4.18
C SER A 51 -20.40 -17.93 4.80
N SER A 52 -19.38 -17.49 4.06
CA SER A 52 -18.01 -17.39 4.58
C SER A 52 -17.90 -16.25 5.59
N THR A 53 -17.15 -16.47 6.65
CA THR A 53 -16.97 -15.52 7.77
C THR A 53 -15.51 -15.28 8.13
N ILE A 54 -14.59 -16.11 7.61
CA ILE A 54 -13.16 -16.04 7.95
C ILE A 54 -12.35 -16.27 6.68
N GLY A 55 -11.34 -15.41 6.46
CA GLY A 55 -10.39 -15.56 5.37
C GLY A 55 -8.94 -15.64 5.87
N PHE A 56 -8.33 -16.83 5.83
CA PHE A 56 -6.87 -17.12 5.76
C PHE A 56 -6.55 -18.57 6.19
N TYR A 57 -5.52 -19.15 5.56
CA TYR A 57 -4.83 -20.36 6.05
C TYR A 57 -3.46 -20.51 5.35
N ASN A 58 -2.38 -20.66 6.13
CA ASN A 58 -1.04 -21.02 5.64
C ASN A 58 -0.54 -20.15 4.46
N GLY A 59 -0.59 -18.82 4.63
CA GLY A 59 -0.13 -17.86 3.63
C GLY A 59 -1.04 -17.70 2.41
N SER A 60 -2.11 -18.49 2.31
CA SER A 60 -3.12 -18.40 1.25
C SER A 60 -4.46 -17.92 1.81
N LEU A 61 -5.26 -17.26 0.97
CA LEU A 61 -6.58 -16.79 1.36
C LEU A 61 -7.60 -17.94 1.27
N GLY A 62 -7.64 -18.80 2.27
CA GLY A 62 -8.70 -19.80 2.42
C GLY A 62 -9.96 -19.17 3.01
N CYS A 63 -11.11 -19.40 2.39
CA CYS A 63 -12.41 -18.94 2.86
C CYS A 63 -13.08 -20.05 3.67
N TYR A 64 -13.58 -19.68 4.84
CA TYR A 64 -14.20 -20.60 5.77
C TYR A 64 -15.51 -20.05 6.31
N ARG A 65 -16.42 -20.95 6.67
CA ARG A 65 -17.63 -20.64 7.44
C ARG A 65 -17.60 -21.30 8.79
N TRP A 66 -18.39 -20.79 9.74
CA TRP A 66 -18.65 -21.51 10.98
C TRP A 66 -19.37 -22.83 10.69
N SER A 67 -18.90 -23.90 11.31
CA SER A 67 -19.53 -25.21 11.18
C SER A 67 -20.90 -25.19 11.85
N THR A 68 -21.95 -25.59 11.14
CA THR A 68 -23.33 -25.57 11.64
C THR A 68 -23.59 -26.64 12.72
N GLY A 69 -22.70 -27.62 12.87
CA GLY A 69 -22.88 -28.79 13.73
C GLY A 69 -21.79 -29.01 14.79
N GLY A 70 -20.93 -28.04 15.09
CA GLY A 70 -19.88 -28.21 16.10
C GLY A 70 -18.95 -27.01 16.28
N THR A 71 -17.89 -27.17 17.08
CA THR A 71 -16.83 -26.17 17.28
C THR A 71 -15.81 -26.25 16.16
N GLY A 72 -15.85 -25.30 15.23
CA GLY A 72 -14.83 -25.21 14.19
C GLY A 72 -15.29 -24.47 12.94
N THR A 73 -14.41 -24.47 11.94
CA THR A 73 -14.66 -23.86 10.65
C THR A 73 -14.66 -24.92 9.55
N THR A 74 -15.49 -24.73 8.54
CA THR A 74 -15.54 -25.57 7.35
C THR A 74 -15.01 -24.78 6.15
N PRO A 75 -14.06 -25.31 5.37
CA PRO A 75 -13.59 -24.66 4.16
C PRO A 75 -14.75 -24.53 3.16
N THR A 76 -14.92 -23.34 2.60
CA THR A 76 -15.94 -23.02 1.60
C THR A 76 -15.36 -22.72 0.22
N GLY A 77 -14.07 -22.38 0.17
CA GLY A 77 -13.35 -22.12 -1.06
C GLY A 77 -12.05 -21.38 -0.79
N TYR A 78 -11.46 -20.85 -1.85
CA TYR A 78 -10.25 -20.07 -1.79
C TYR A 78 -10.46 -18.75 -2.54
N GLY A 79 -9.91 -17.68 -1.98
CA GLY A 79 -9.86 -16.36 -2.56
C GLY A 79 -8.47 -16.03 -3.09
N SER A 80 -8.37 -14.92 -3.82
CA SER A 80 -7.07 -14.35 -4.21
C SER A 80 -6.69 -13.23 -3.24
N ALA A 81 -5.49 -13.29 -2.68
CA ALA A 81 -4.97 -12.28 -1.77
C ALA A 81 -4.87 -10.89 -2.43
N SER A 82 -4.41 -10.82 -3.69
CA SER A 82 -4.36 -9.56 -4.43
C SER A 82 -5.75 -8.98 -4.71
N ALA A 83 -6.72 -9.85 -5.05
CA ALA A 83 -8.11 -9.42 -5.27
C ALA A 83 -8.78 -8.97 -3.96
N ALA A 84 -8.45 -9.60 -2.83
CA ALA A 84 -8.92 -9.17 -1.51
C ALA A 84 -8.36 -7.80 -1.13
N CYS A 85 -7.07 -7.54 -1.37
CA CYS A 85 -6.50 -6.22 -1.19
C CYS A 85 -7.22 -5.15 -2.04
N ALA A 86 -7.40 -5.42 -3.34
CA ALA A 86 -8.13 -4.50 -4.22
C ALA A 86 -9.59 -4.28 -3.80
N TYR A 87 -10.25 -5.29 -3.23
CA TYR A 87 -11.62 -5.18 -2.72
C TYR A 87 -11.71 -4.33 -1.45
N LEU A 88 -10.76 -4.50 -0.53
CA LEU A 88 -10.77 -3.84 0.78
C LEU A 88 -10.28 -2.40 0.73
N SER A 89 -9.48 -2.04 -0.28
CA SER A 89 -9.04 -0.66 -0.53
C SER A 89 -9.21 -0.30 -2.01
N PRO A 90 -10.45 -0.09 -2.50
CA PRO A 90 -10.72 0.10 -3.92
C PRO A 90 -10.21 1.44 -4.47
N ALA A 91 -9.92 2.40 -3.60
CA ALA A 91 -9.40 3.70 -3.98
C ALA A 91 -7.86 3.74 -4.11
N ALA A 92 -7.16 2.69 -3.65
CA ALA A 92 -5.71 2.65 -3.62
C ALA A 92 -5.16 1.68 -4.68
N THR A 93 -3.98 1.99 -5.24
CA THR A 93 -3.38 1.11 -6.25
C THR A 93 -2.62 -0.01 -5.55
N TYR A 94 -3.09 -1.25 -5.72
CA TYR A 94 -2.43 -2.43 -5.15
C TYR A 94 -1.03 -2.65 -5.75
N ILE A 95 -0.03 -2.85 -4.89
CA ILE A 95 1.37 -3.13 -5.28
C ILE A 95 1.70 -4.59 -4.98
N SER A 96 1.54 -4.99 -3.72
CA SER A 96 1.96 -6.31 -3.23
C SER A 96 1.18 -6.71 -1.98
N HIS A 97 1.30 -7.98 -1.59
CA HIS A 97 0.79 -8.47 -0.33
C HIS A 97 1.79 -9.42 0.32
N ALA A 98 1.66 -9.57 1.63
CA ALA A 98 2.39 -10.54 2.43
C ALA A 98 1.49 -11.09 3.54
N GLN A 99 1.86 -12.24 4.09
CA GLN A 99 1.24 -12.73 5.31
C GLN A 99 1.65 -11.85 6.49
N GLY A 100 0.66 -11.32 7.21
CA GLY A 100 0.84 -10.60 8.46
C GLY A 100 0.71 -11.50 9.69
N PRO A 101 0.88 -10.95 10.90
CA PRO A 101 0.74 -11.70 12.15
C PRO A 101 -0.68 -12.23 12.33
N SER A 102 -0.85 -13.32 13.09
CA SER A 102 -2.16 -13.87 13.43
C SER A 102 -3.07 -14.17 12.23
N GLN A 103 -2.49 -14.66 11.12
CA GLN A 103 -3.21 -14.97 9.89
C GLN A 103 -3.91 -13.76 9.25
N SER A 104 -3.30 -12.58 9.36
CA SER A 104 -3.75 -11.38 8.64
C SER A 104 -3.12 -11.29 7.25
N LEU A 105 -3.75 -10.48 6.39
CA LEU A 105 -3.21 -10.10 5.09
C LEU A 105 -2.64 -8.69 5.18
N LYS A 106 -1.33 -8.55 4.99
CA LYS A 106 -0.72 -7.22 4.82
C LYS A 106 -0.75 -6.88 3.34
N CYS A 107 -1.41 -5.79 3.00
CA CYS A 107 -1.49 -5.25 1.65
C CYS A 107 -0.69 -3.96 1.57
N THR A 108 0.09 -3.81 0.51
CA THR A 108 0.89 -2.62 0.22
C THR A 108 0.29 -1.91 -0.98
N TYR A 109 0.04 -0.61 -0.84
CA TYR A 109 -0.59 0.21 -1.85
C TYR A 109 0.25 1.44 -2.19
N ALA A 110 0.10 1.96 -3.40
CA ALA A 110 0.45 3.33 -3.74
C ALA A 110 -0.79 4.22 -3.52
N ALA A 111 -0.60 5.30 -2.76
CA ALA A 111 -1.56 6.38 -2.58
C ALA A 111 -1.39 7.47 -3.64
#